data_AF-M7SHK9-F1
#
_entry.id   AF-M7SHK9-F1
#
_cell.length_a   1.000
_cell.length_b   1.000
_cell.length_c   1.000
_cell.angle_alpha   90.00
_cell.angle_beta   90.00
_cell.angle_gamma   90.00
#
_symmetry.space_group_name_H-M   'P 1'
#
loop_
_entity.id
_entity.type
_entity.pdbx_description
1 polymer ?
#
loop_
_entity_poly.entity_id
_entity_poly.type
_entity_poly.pdbx_seq_one_letter_code
_entity_poly.pdbx_strand_id
1 'polypeptide(L)'
;MWRHILAWCLTLLMAASRVDGISQISVKGTKLYDEDGNQFFMKGVAYQFENIKDPLINTSKCQLDAGLIKDLGANTIRVYAVDGTQSHDGCMQAFASQGIYVWLDLPSPYMAFNRNTPEWSMEMFSNFSGTIDAFAGYDNVLAFTTRQLSQHHTSKQRCET
;
A
#
# COMPACT_ATOMS: atom_id res chain seq x y z
N MET A 1 23.37 29.34 -49.98
CA MET A 1 23.27 29.75 -48.57
C MET A 1 22.02 29.24 -47.85
N TRP A 2 21.33 28.19 -48.35
CA TRP A 2 20.06 27.68 -47.78
C TRP A 2 20.14 26.17 -47.49
N ARG A 3 21.24 25.71 -46.89
CA ARG A 3 21.41 24.28 -46.54
C ARG A 3 21.88 24.05 -45.09
N HIS A 4 22.13 25.11 -44.33
CA HIS A 4 22.59 25.01 -42.94
C HIS A 4 21.54 25.39 -41.89
N ILE A 5 20.38 25.93 -42.30
CA ILE A 5 19.33 26.37 -41.36
C ILE A 5 18.46 25.20 -40.89
N LEU A 6 18.32 24.12 -41.68
CA LEU A 6 17.51 22.96 -41.29
C LEU A 6 18.20 21.99 -40.31
N ALA A 7 19.52 22.11 -40.10
CA ALA A 7 20.26 21.19 -39.23
C ALA A 7 20.17 21.54 -37.73
N TRP A 8 19.65 22.72 -37.38
CA TRP A 8 19.64 23.24 -36.01
C TRP A 8 18.27 23.16 -35.30
N CYS A 9 17.25 22.60 -35.94
CA CYS A 9 15.93 22.38 -35.30
C CYS A 9 15.70 20.93 -34.84
N LEU A 10 16.61 19.99 -35.13
CA LEU A 10 16.42 18.56 -34.83
C LEU A 10 17.21 18.09 -33.59
N THR A 11 17.57 19.00 -32.69
CA THR A 11 18.06 18.69 -31.34
C THR A 11 17.14 19.32 -30.29
N LEU A 12 15.82 19.26 -30.52
CA LEU A 12 14.88 19.39 -29.42
C LEU A 12 14.87 18.03 -28.71
N LEU A 13 15.72 17.95 -27.69
CA LEU A 13 15.79 16.90 -26.70
C LEU A 13 14.37 16.40 -26.38
N MET A 14 14.06 15.16 -26.74
CA MET A 14 13.06 14.38 -26.01
C MET A 14 13.61 14.27 -24.59
N ALA A 15 13.28 15.23 -23.73
CA ALA A 15 13.24 14.98 -22.32
C ALA A 15 12.11 13.96 -22.14
N ALA A 16 12.48 12.67 -22.19
CA ALA A 16 11.61 11.62 -21.72
C ALA A 16 11.34 11.97 -20.25
N SER A 17 10.14 12.49 -19.98
CA SER A 17 9.62 12.57 -18.63
C SER A 17 9.73 11.16 -18.08
N ARG A 18 10.66 10.92 -17.14
CA ARG A 18 10.61 9.69 -16.38
C ARG A 18 9.28 9.74 -15.64
N VAL A 19 8.38 8.84 -15.99
CA VAL A 19 7.32 8.46 -15.06
C VAL A 19 8.06 7.69 -14.00
N ASP A 20 8.57 8.40 -12.99
CA ASP A 20 9.15 7.74 -11.82
C ASP A 20 8.00 7.08 -11.09
N GLY A 21 7.85 5.77 -11.33
CA GLY A 21 7.09 4.91 -10.46
C GLY A 21 7.69 4.97 -9.06
N ILE A 22 6.87 4.82 -8.04
CA ILE A 22 7.35 4.67 -6.67
C ILE A 22 8.27 3.45 -6.61
N SER A 23 9.48 3.63 -6.08
CA SER A 23 10.48 2.56 -6.01
C SER A 23 10.06 1.46 -5.05
N GLN A 24 10.43 0.22 -5.33
CA GLN A 24 10.15 -0.87 -4.39
C GLN A 24 11.09 -0.79 -3.17
N ILE A 25 10.54 -1.03 -1.98
CA ILE A 25 11.35 -1.08 -0.75
C ILE A 25 11.90 -2.49 -0.55
N SER A 26 13.21 -2.58 -0.39
CA SER A 26 13.94 -3.83 -0.16
C SER A 26 14.38 -3.99 1.30
N VAL A 27 14.49 -5.24 1.76
CA VAL A 27 15.02 -5.57 3.08
C VAL A 27 16.51 -5.91 2.94
N LYS A 28 17.39 -5.24 3.71
CA LYS A 28 18.81 -5.61 3.83
C LYS A 28 19.17 -5.73 5.31
N GLY A 29 19.43 -6.95 5.77
CA GLY A 29 19.63 -7.25 7.19
C GLY A 29 18.36 -6.93 7.99
N THR A 30 18.46 -6.00 8.93
CA THR A 30 17.35 -5.58 9.82
C THR A 30 16.73 -4.23 9.43
N LYS A 31 17.03 -3.71 8.25
CA LYS A 31 16.63 -2.37 7.79
C LYS A 31 15.99 -2.43 6.40
N LEU A 32 15.18 -1.41 6.10
CA LEU A 32 14.51 -1.20 4.83
C LEU A 32 15.27 -0.16 4.01
N TYR A 33 15.30 -0.31 2.68
CA TYR A 33 16.00 0.58 1.76
C TYR A 33 15.22 0.78 0.46
N ASP A 34 15.27 2.00 -0.08
CA ASP A 34 14.81 2.28 -1.45
C ASP A 34 15.83 1.79 -2.51
N GLU A 35 15.48 1.96 -3.78
CA GLU A 35 16.32 1.59 -4.92
C GLU A 35 17.62 2.41 -5.00
N ASP A 36 17.61 3.65 -4.51
CA ASP A 36 18.78 4.54 -4.45
C ASP A 36 19.73 4.18 -3.29
N GLY A 37 19.33 3.26 -2.41
CA GLY A 37 20.11 2.80 -1.27
C GLY A 37 19.96 3.64 -0.01
N ASN A 38 19.02 4.59 0.04
CA ASN A 38 18.70 5.32 1.26
C ASN A 38 17.90 4.43 2.21
N GLN A 39 18.15 4.57 3.51
CA GLN A 39 17.37 3.82 4.50
C GLN A 39 15.93 4.35 4.55
N PHE A 40 14.98 3.46 4.31
CA PHE A 40 13.55 3.76 4.40
C PHE A 40 13.09 3.66 5.87
N PHE A 41 12.36 4.70 6.32
CA PHE A 41 11.71 4.73 7.63
C PHE A 41 10.20 4.89 7.44
N MET A 42 9.44 3.95 8.00
CA MET A 42 7.98 4.01 7.99
C MET A 42 7.49 5.12 8.92
N LYS A 43 6.65 6.00 8.37
CA LYS A 43 5.85 7.00 9.07
C LYS A 43 4.39 6.69 8.75
N GLY A 44 3.81 5.81 9.57
CA GLY A 44 2.57 5.13 9.24
C GLY A 44 1.31 5.76 9.86
N VAL A 45 0.18 5.63 9.16
CA VAL A 45 -1.17 5.80 9.71
C VAL A 45 -2.02 4.57 9.47
N ALA A 46 -2.97 4.28 10.35
CA ALA A 46 -3.99 3.27 10.08
C ALA A 46 -5.05 3.85 9.14
N TYR A 47 -5.38 3.13 8.06
CA TYR A 47 -6.35 3.55 7.05
C TYR A 47 -7.37 2.43 6.85
N GLN A 48 -8.49 2.53 7.55
CA GLN A 48 -9.58 1.57 7.47
C GLN A 48 -10.90 2.28 7.79
N PHE A 49 -11.96 1.94 7.05
CA PHE A 49 -13.30 2.41 7.36
C PHE A 49 -13.95 1.61 8.50
N GLU A 50 -14.97 2.21 9.10
CA GLU A 50 -15.84 1.52 10.04
C GLU A 50 -16.44 0.24 9.42
N ASN A 51 -16.74 -0.74 10.27
CA ASN A 51 -17.23 -2.07 9.86
C ASN A 51 -16.28 -2.85 8.94
N ILE A 52 -14.99 -2.49 8.93
CA ILE A 52 -13.93 -3.24 8.23
C ILE A 52 -14.23 -3.38 6.73
N LYS A 53 -14.75 -2.32 6.12
CA LYS A 53 -14.96 -2.22 4.68
C LYS A 53 -13.65 -1.90 3.98
N ASP A 54 -13.45 -2.49 2.81
CA ASP A 54 -12.29 -2.22 1.95
C ASP A 54 -12.21 -0.72 1.59
N PRO A 55 -11.16 0.00 2.03
CA PRO A 55 -11.01 1.41 1.73
C PRO A 55 -10.33 1.67 0.38
N LEU A 56 -9.79 0.65 -0.29
CA LEU A 56 -8.96 0.75 -1.48
C LEU A 56 -9.73 0.56 -2.80
N ILE A 57 -11.05 0.72 -2.79
CA ILE A 57 -11.90 0.53 -3.99
C ILE A 57 -12.50 1.84 -4.56
N ASN A 58 -12.34 2.97 -3.86
CA ASN A 58 -12.91 4.26 -4.30
C ASN A 58 -11.80 5.25 -4.66
N THR A 59 -11.43 5.30 -5.94
CA THR A 59 -10.34 6.13 -6.46
C THR A 59 -10.42 7.59 -6.03
N SER A 60 -11.60 8.23 -6.13
CA SER A 60 -11.74 9.65 -5.78
C SER A 60 -11.53 9.93 -4.30
N LYS A 61 -11.93 9.00 -3.41
CA LYS A 61 -11.63 9.11 -1.98
C LYS A 61 -10.15 8.87 -1.72
N CYS A 62 -9.57 7.83 -2.30
CA CYS A 62 -8.15 7.53 -2.16
C CYS A 62 -7.26 8.70 -2.62
N GLN A 63 -7.63 9.40 -3.70
CA GLN A 63 -6.92 10.59 -4.17
C GLN A 63 -6.96 11.74 -3.15
N LEU A 64 -8.13 12.00 -2.56
CA LEU A 64 -8.28 13.02 -1.52
C LEU A 64 -7.45 12.64 -0.28
N ASP A 65 -7.61 11.41 0.20
CA ASP A 65 -6.98 10.92 1.41
C ASP A 65 -5.45 10.82 1.25
N ALA A 66 -4.95 10.40 0.08
CA ALA A 66 -3.51 10.38 -0.20
C ALA A 66 -2.89 11.78 -0.11
N GLY A 67 -3.60 12.83 -0.56
CA GLY A 67 -3.15 14.21 -0.37
C GLY A 67 -3.04 14.59 1.10
N LEU A 68 -4.08 14.30 1.90
CA LEU A 68 -4.11 14.60 3.33
C LEU A 68 -3.04 13.83 4.12
N ILE A 69 -2.82 12.56 3.79
CA ILE A 69 -1.81 11.70 4.44
C ILE A 69 -0.39 12.19 4.09
N LYS A 70 -0.17 12.65 2.86
CA LYS A 70 1.07 13.30 2.48
C LYS A 70 1.30 14.61 3.24
N ASP A 71 0.28 15.45 3.37
CA ASP A 71 0.36 16.70 4.13
C ASP A 71 0.65 16.47 5.61
N LEU A 72 0.14 15.36 6.18
CA LEU A 72 0.50 14.89 7.52
C LEU A 72 1.98 14.44 7.63
N GLY A 73 2.66 14.20 6.50
CA GLY A 73 4.03 13.72 6.43
C GLY A 73 4.19 12.20 6.60
N ALA A 74 3.08 11.46 6.48
CA ALA A 74 3.08 10.00 6.50
C ALA A 74 3.41 9.45 5.10
N ASN A 75 4.11 8.31 5.06
CA ASN A 75 4.53 7.63 3.84
C ASN A 75 4.07 6.18 3.79
N THR A 76 3.25 5.74 4.76
CA THR A 76 2.74 4.37 4.80
C THR A 76 1.32 4.38 5.37
N ILE A 77 0.44 3.62 4.75
CA ILE A 77 -0.88 3.29 5.31
C ILE A 77 -0.90 1.82 5.69
N ARG A 78 -1.53 1.50 6.83
CA ARG A 78 -1.88 0.13 7.17
C ARG A 78 -3.36 -0.11 6.96
N VAL A 79 -3.69 -1.09 6.14
CA VAL A 79 -5.05 -1.50 5.79
C VAL A 79 -5.29 -2.91 6.34
N TYR A 80 -6.38 -3.05 7.10
CA TYR A 80 -6.70 -4.25 7.87
C TYR A 80 -7.54 -5.27 7.12
N ALA A 81 -8.33 -4.84 6.14
CA ALA A 81 -9.10 -5.74 5.30
C ALA A 81 -9.37 -5.12 3.94
N VAL A 82 -9.28 -5.99 2.92
CA VAL A 82 -9.55 -5.70 1.53
C VAL A 82 -10.38 -6.84 0.93
N ASP A 83 -11.10 -6.55 -0.15
CA ASP A 83 -11.77 -7.54 -0.98
C ASP A 83 -10.91 -7.80 -2.22
N GLY A 84 -10.15 -8.89 -2.22
CA GLY A 84 -9.24 -9.24 -3.33
C GLY A 84 -9.93 -9.56 -4.66
N THR A 85 -11.26 -9.56 -4.72
CA THR A 85 -12.02 -9.76 -5.97
C THR A 85 -12.28 -8.47 -6.73
N GLN A 86 -12.06 -7.31 -6.08
CA GLN A 86 -12.26 -5.98 -6.65
C GLN A 86 -10.95 -5.45 -7.26
N SER A 87 -11.05 -4.46 -8.15
CA SER A 87 -9.86 -3.75 -8.64
C SER A 87 -9.46 -2.65 -7.65
N HIS A 88 -8.16 -2.60 -7.34
CA HIS A 88 -7.56 -1.59 -6.46
C HIS A 88 -6.66 -0.60 -7.22
N ASP A 89 -6.56 -0.73 -8.55
CA ASP A 89 -5.60 0.01 -9.39
C ASP A 89 -5.66 1.52 -9.15
N GLY A 90 -6.87 2.08 -9.08
CA GLY A 90 -7.06 3.51 -8.90
C GLY A 90 -6.57 4.02 -7.54
N CYS A 91 -6.79 3.25 -6.46
CA CYS A 91 -6.33 3.61 -5.13
C CYS A 91 -4.83 3.38 -4.96
N MET A 92 -4.32 2.25 -5.45
CA MET A 92 -2.88 1.94 -5.41
C MET A 92 -2.08 3.00 -6.18
N GLN A 93 -2.55 3.41 -7.36
CA GLN A 93 -1.96 4.51 -8.11
C GLN A 93 -2.06 5.85 -7.38
N ALA A 94 -3.19 6.14 -6.73
CA ALA A 94 -3.37 7.38 -5.97
C ALA A 94 -2.35 7.49 -4.83
N PHE A 95 -2.18 6.44 -4.02
CA PHE A 95 -1.19 6.41 -2.95
C PHE A 95 0.25 6.43 -3.49
N ALA A 96 0.54 5.63 -4.52
CA ALA A 96 1.85 5.61 -5.18
C ALA A 96 2.27 7.00 -5.67
N SER A 97 1.35 7.74 -6.32
CA SER A 97 1.62 9.10 -6.83
C SER A 97 1.97 10.12 -5.75
N GLN A 98 1.67 9.82 -4.48
CA GLN A 98 2.01 10.64 -3.32
C GLN A 98 3.18 10.09 -2.49
N GLY A 99 3.84 9.02 -2.97
CA GLY A 99 4.95 8.37 -2.24
C GLY A 99 4.49 7.57 -1.02
N ILE A 100 3.24 7.09 -1.03
CA ILE A 100 2.64 6.36 0.09
C ILE A 100 2.61 4.87 -0.23
N TYR A 101 3.21 4.09 0.66
CA TYR A 101 3.23 2.63 0.62
C TYR A 101 2.06 2.03 1.41
N VAL A 102 1.68 0.80 1.05
CA VAL A 102 0.57 0.07 1.65
C VAL A 102 1.11 -1.15 2.39
N TRP A 103 0.78 -1.24 3.67
CA TRP A 103 0.95 -2.42 4.51
C TRP A 103 -0.42 -3.09 4.64
N LEU A 104 -0.54 -4.33 4.16
CA LEU A 104 -1.80 -5.07 4.14
C LEU A 104 -1.82 -6.20 5.17
N ASP A 105 -2.90 -6.31 5.92
CA ASP A 105 -3.19 -7.51 6.71
C ASP A 105 -3.92 -8.53 5.81
N LEU A 106 -3.46 -9.79 5.85
CA LEU A 106 -4.12 -10.91 5.17
C LEU A 106 -5.33 -11.45 5.96
N PRO A 107 -5.28 -11.53 7.31
CA PRO A 107 -6.45 -11.85 8.09
C PRO A 107 -7.49 -10.74 8.01
N SER A 108 -8.77 -11.13 7.99
CA SER A 108 -9.91 -10.23 8.13
C SER A 108 -10.80 -10.70 9.27
N PRO A 109 -11.81 -9.92 9.70
CA PRO A 109 -12.78 -10.38 10.69
C PRO A 109 -13.54 -11.66 10.28
N TYR A 110 -13.59 -11.96 8.98
CA TYR A 110 -14.27 -13.13 8.43
C TYR A 110 -13.33 -14.34 8.29
N MET A 111 -12.03 -14.10 8.13
CA MET A 111 -11.02 -15.14 7.95
C MET A 111 -9.75 -14.79 8.74
N ALA A 112 -9.63 -15.34 9.95
CA ALA A 112 -8.48 -15.14 10.82
C ALA A 112 -8.25 -16.35 11.73
N PHE A 113 -7.04 -16.46 12.29
CA PHE A 113 -6.72 -17.48 13.29
C PHE A 113 -7.58 -17.30 14.56
N ASN A 114 -8.29 -18.36 14.96
CA ASN A 114 -8.89 -18.42 16.28
C ASN A 114 -7.79 -18.58 17.33
N ARG A 115 -7.69 -17.63 18.28
CA ARG A 115 -6.65 -17.61 19.30
C ARG A 115 -6.74 -18.76 20.31
N ASN A 116 -7.95 -19.26 20.56
CA ASN A 116 -8.19 -20.32 21.53
C ASN A 116 -7.92 -21.71 20.93
N THR A 117 -8.19 -21.85 19.64
CA THR A 117 -8.07 -23.09 18.88
C THR A 117 -7.45 -22.79 17.53
N PRO A 118 -6.13 -22.51 17.48
CA PRO A 118 -5.48 -22.10 16.25
C PRO A 118 -5.50 -23.25 15.24
N GLU A 119 -6.02 -22.95 14.05
CA GLU A 119 -6.06 -23.89 12.93
C GLU A 119 -5.62 -23.19 11.64
N TRP A 120 -5.07 -23.98 10.72
CA TRP A 120 -4.74 -23.57 9.37
C TRP A 120 -5.52 -24.45 8.39
N SER A 121 -6.43 -23.84 7.63
CA SER A 121 -7.31 -24.53 6.69
C SER A 121 -6.97 -24.16 5.25
N MET A 122 -7.40 -24.98 4.30
CA MET A 122 -7.28 -24.69 2.87
C MET A 122 -8.07 -23.43 2.47
N GLU A 123 -9.18 -23.15 3.15
CA GLU A 123 -9.96 -21.92 2.96
C GLU A 123 -9.13 -20.69 3.33
N MET A 124 -8.44 -20.73 4.48
CA MET A 124 -7.57 -19.64 4.91
C MET A 124 -6.38 -19.45 3.98
N PHE A 125 -5.77 -20.54 3.51
CA PHE A 125 -4.74 -20.48 2.47
C PHE A 125 -5.26 -19.78 1.22
N SER A 126 -6.41 -20.21 0.69
CA SER A 126 -7.00 -19.64 -0.53
C SER A 126 -7.35 -18.16 -0.38
N ASN A 127 -7.86 -17.76 0.79
CA ASN A 127 -8.16 -16.35 1.05
C ASN A 127 -6.88 -15.51 1.09
N PHE A 128 -5.85 -15.97 1.81
CA PHE A 128 -4.60 -15.22 1.95
C PHE A 128 -3.83 -15.16 0.63
N SER A 129 -3.75 -16.26 -0.12
CA SER A 129 -3.09 -16.27 -1.43
C SER A 129 -3.83 -15.39 -2.43
N GLY A 130 -5.16 -15.40 -2.44
CA GLY A 130 -5.96 -14.54 -3.32
C GLY A 130 -5.72 -13.05 -3.06
N THR A 131 -5.60 -12.64 -1.79
CA THR A 131 -5.21 -11.26 -1.45
C THR A 131 -3.78 -10.95 -1.89
N ILE A 132 -2.83 -11.88 -1.72
CA ILE A 132 -1.45 -11.67 -2.21
C ILE A 132 -1.45 -11.51 -3.73
N ASP A 133 -2.15 -12.38 -4.47
CA ASP A 133 -2.21 -12.35 -5.93
C ASP A 133 -2.81 -11.05 -6.47
N ALA A 134 -3.82 -10.51 -5.78
CA ALA A 134 -4.43 -9.24 -6.14
C ALA A 134 -3.51 -8.02 -5.93
N PHE A 135 -2.56 -8.09 -4.98
CA PHE A 135 -1.77 -6.92 -4.56
C PHE A 135 -0.28 -6.99 -4.88
N ALA A 136 0.31 -8.19 -5.05
CA ALA A 136 1.74 -8.37 -5.22
C ALA A 136 2.31 -7.71 -6.49
N GLY A 137 1.45 -7.35 -7.44
CA GLY A 137 1.83 -6.63 -8.66
C GLY A 137 2.02 -5.11 -8.47
N TYR A 138 1.66 -4.53 -7.33
CA TYR A 138 1.81 -3.09 -7.08
C TYR A 138 3.14 -2.77 -6.37
N ASP A 139 3.93 -1.87 -6.96
CA ASP A 139 5.25 -1.49 -6.44
C ASP A 139 5.21 -0.83 -5.05
N ASN A 140 4.07 -0.22 -4.68
CA ASN A 140 3.89 0.40 -3.38
C ASN A 140 3.35 -0.55 -2.30
N VAL A 141 3.28 -1.86 -2.54
CA VAL A 141 3.01 -2.82 -1.46
C VAL A 141 4.29 -3.04 -0.65
N LEU A 142 4.29 -2.58 0.59
CA LEU A 142 5.44 -2.66 1.49
C LEU A 142 5.53 -4.00 2.21
N ALA A 143 4.38 -4.50 2.66
CA ALA A 143 4.33 -5.70 3.50
C ALA A 143 2.95 -6.34 3.50
N PHE A 144 2.95 -7.66 3.68
CA PHE A 144 1.79 -8.44 4.08
C PHE A 144 1.96 -8.93 5.52
N THR A 145 0.91 -8.84 6.32
CA THR A 145 0.87 -9.37 7.69
C THR A 145 -0.06 -10.55 7.78
N THR A 146 0.45 -11.68 8.25
CA THR A 146 -0.31 -12.93 8.43
C THR A 146 -1.06 -12.99 9.77
N ARG A 147 -0.86 -12.02 10.66
CA ARG A 147 -1.45 -12.01 12.00
C ARG A 147 -1.97 -10.62 12.37
N GLN A 148 -3.28 -10.52 12.51
CA GLN A 148 -3.92 -9.41 13.18
C GLN A 148 -4.28 -9.82 14.61
N LEU A 149 -3.99 -8.96 15.60
CA LEU A 149 -4.50 -9.16 16.96
C LEU A 149 -6.00 -8.82 16.93
N SER A 150 -6.85 -9.81 16.71
CA SER A 150 -8.28 -9.64 16.95
C SER A 150 -8.47 -9.29 18.44
N GLN A 151 -9.03 -8.11 18.69
CA GLN A 151 -9.39 -7.72 20.04
C GLN A 151 -10.47 -8.68 20.51
N HIS A 152 -10.18 -9.44 21.57
CA HIS A 152 -11.27 -10.00 22.33
C HIS A 152 -12.12 -8.83 22.83
N HIS A 153 -13.42 -8.91 22.59
CA HIS A 153 -14.44 -8.14 23.29
C HIS A 153 -14.52 -8.57 24.78
N THR A 154 -13.39 -8.65 25.48
CA THR A 154 -13.34 -8.93 26.92
C THR A 154 -12.38 -7.96 27.59
N SER A 155 -12.83 -6.71 27.66
CA SER A 155 -12.81 -5.83 28.83
C SER A 155 -12.86 -4.39 28.35
N LYS A 156 -13.88 -3.66 28.82
CA LYS A 156 -13.83 -2.20 28.87
C LYS A 156 -12.54 -1.81 29.59
N GLN A 157 -11.50 -1.40 28.88
CA GLN A 157 -10.59 -0.41 29.43
C GLN A 157 -11.35 0.91 29.37
N ARG A 158 -12.12 1.12 30.44
CA ARG A 158 -12.62 2.44 30.82
C ARG A 158 -11.39 3.31 30.99
N CYS A 159 -11.23 4.32 30.14
CA CYS A 159 -10.42 5.48 30.48
C CYS A 159 -11.08 6.09 31.72
N GLU A 160 -10.49 5.87 32.87
CA GLU A 160 -10.75 6.70 34.04
C GLU A 160 -9.95 7.99 33.84
N THR A 161 -10.68 9.10 33.91
CA THR A 161 -10.18 10.48 33.97
C THR A 161 -9.35 10.71 35.23
#